data_AF-A0A520IU41-F1
#
_entry.id   AF-A0A520IU41-F1
#
_cell.length_a   1.000
_cell.length_b   1.000
_cell.length_c   1.000
_cell.angle_alpha   90.00
_cell.angle_beta   90.00
_cell.angle_gamma   90.00
#
_symmetry.space_group_name_H-M   'P 1'
#
loop_
_entity.id
_entity.type
_entity.pdbx_description
1 polymer ?
#
loop_
_entity_poly.entity_id
_entity_poly.type
_entity_poly.pdbx_seq_one_letter_code
_entity_poly.pdbx_strand_id
1 'polypeptide(L)'
;MTDATRGVPPTSMRELTFRGIVLGGIITLLFTAANVYLGLKIGLTFATSIPAAVISMAVLRLFKDSTILENNIVQTIASAAGTLAAIIFALPGLVMIGWWQGFPFFTTAAITMFGGVLGVLFSVPLRRALVVDTVLPYP
;
A
#
# COMPACT_ATOMS: atom_id res chain seq x y z
N MET A 1 -43.53 -3.63 -13.38
CA MET A 1 -42.53 -4.65 -13.70
C MET A 1 -41.18 -4.09 -13.25
N THR A 2 -40.65 -4.72 -12.19
CA THR A 2 -39.34 -4.53 -11.53
C THR A 2 -39.02 -3.17 -10.90
N ASP A 3 -39.44 -3.12 -9.64
CA ASP A 3 -39.13 -2.19 -8.56
C ASP A 3 -37.63 -2.06 -8.27
N ALA A 4 -37.28 -0.87 -7.80
CA ALA A 4 -35.96 -0.40 -7.49
C ALA A 4 -35.48 -0.93 -6.12
N THR A 5 -35.13 -2.20 -6.03
CA THR A 5 -34.32 -2.67 -4.88
C THR A 5 -32.86 -2.30 -5.13
N ARG A 6 -32.55 -1.02 -4.93
CA ARG A 6 -31.19 -0.58 -4.63
C ARG A 6 -30.66 -1.50 -3.54
N GLY A 7 -29.56 -2.18 -3.82
CA GLY A 7 -28.88 -3.04 -2.86
C GLY A 7 -28.57 -2.23 -1.61
N VAL A 8 -29.36 -2.43 -0.56
CA VAL A 8 -28.95 -2.10 0.80
C VAL A 8 -27.94 -3.19 1.15
N PRO A 9 -26.62 -2.90 1.21
CA PRO A 9 -25.68 -3.90 1.68
C PRO A 9 -26.09 -4.26 3.13
N PRO A 10 -26.11 -5.56 3.48
CA PRO A 10 -26.54 -5.98 4.79
C PRO A 10 -25.71 -5.32 5.88
N THR A 11 -26.42 -4.81 6.89
CA THR A 11 -26.00 -4.33 8.20
C THR A 11 -24.64 -4.87 8.68
N SER A 12 -23.71 -3.94 9.02
CA SER A 12 -22.62 -4.14 9.98
C SER A 12 -21.64 -5.29 9.69
N MET A 13 -21.18 -5.45 8.45
CA MET A 13 -19.92 -6.18 8.23
C MET A 13 -18.78 -5.27 8.70
N ARG A 14 -17.97 -5.70 9.68
CA ARG A 14 -16.82 -4.90 10.16
C ARG A 14 -15.78 -4.81 9.06
N GLU A 15 -15.85 -3.75 8.25
CA GLU A 15 -14.87 -3.44 7.20
C GLU A 15 -13.51 -3.10 7.80
N LEU A 16 -13.49 -2.38 8.92
CA LEU A 16 -12.28 -1.93 9.59
C LEU A 16 -12.06 -2.73 10.87
N THR A 17 -11.44 -3.91 10.77
CA THR A 17 -11.03 -4.66 11.96
C THR A 17 -9.61 -4.31 12.37
N PHE A 18 -9.44 -4.08 13.67
CA PHE A 18 -8.11 -3.88 14.27
C PHE A 18 -7.15 -5.03 13.92
N ARG A 19 -7.68 -6.26 13.81
CA ARG A 19 -6.93 -7.44 13.37
C ARG A 19 -6.38 -7.29 11.95
N GLY A 20 -7.22 -6.87 10.99
CA GLY A 20 -6.80 -6.62 9.61
C GLY A 20 -5.75 -5.51 9.51
N ILE A 21 -5.88 -4.44 10.30
CA ILE A 21 -4.88 -3.35 10.34
C ILE A 21 -3.54 -3.86 10.87
N VAL A 22 -3.53 -4.62 11.97
CA VAL A 22 -2.30 -5.16 12.55
C VAL A 22 -1.65 -6.17 11.60
N LEU A 23 -2.43 -7.10 11.03
CA LEU A 23 -1.92 -8.08 10.08
C LEU A 23 -1.36 -7.39 8.83
N GLY A 24 -2.11 -6.46 8.24
CA GLY A 24 -1.67 -5.65 7.11
C GLY A 24 -0.43 -4.84 7.41
N GLY A 25 -0.35 -4.21 8.58
CA GLY A 25 0.82 -3.44 9.02
C GLY A 25 2.09 -4.30 9.13
N ILE A 26 1.99 -5.49 9.73
CA ILE A 26 3.11 -6.43 9.84
C ILE A 26 3.57 -6.90 8.45
N ILE A 27 2.61 -7.29 7.60
CA ILE A 27 2.86 -7.72 6.22
C ILE A 27 3.54 -6.60 5.44
N THR A 28 3.03 -5.37 5.53
CA THR A 28 3.60 -4.19 4.87
C THR A 28 5.03 -3.94 5.32
N LEU A 29 5.31 -3.98 6.62
CA LEU A 29 6.66 -3.74 7.14
C LEU A 29 7.65 -4.79 6.61
N LEU A 30 7.26 -6.06 6.65
CA LEU A 30 8.08 -7.17 6.13
C LEU A 30 8.35 -7.02 4.63
N PHE A 31 7.30 -6.76 3.85
CA PHE A 31 7.41 -6.66 2.40
C PHE A 31 8.12 -5.38 1.94
N THR A 32 7.96 -4.26 2.65
CA THR A 32 8.76 -3.05 2.40
C THR A 32 10.23 -3.34 2.66
N ALA A 33 10.58 -3.97 3.79
CA ALA A 33 11.97 -4.33 4.07
C ALA A 33 12.54 -5.27 3.01
N ALA A 34 11.78 -6.30 2.61
CA ALA A 34 12.17 -7.22 1.55
C ALA A 34 12.40 -6.51 0.20
N ASN A 35 11.47 -5.64 -0.21
CA ASN A 35 11.59 -4.88 -1.45
C ASN A 35 12.74 -3.88 -1.41
N VAL A 36 12.98 -3.23 -0.28
CA VAL A 36 14.12 -2.31 -0.13
C VAL A 36 15.44 -3.07 -0.23
N TYR A 37 15.56 -4.20 0.46
CA TYR A 37 16.76 -5.04 0.42
C TYR A 37 17.02 -5.63 -0.97
N LEU A 38 16.01 -6.25 -1.59
CA LEU A 38 16.13 -6.84 -2.92
C LEU A 38 16.36 -5.75 -3.98
N GLY A 39 15.68 -4.61 -3.84
CA GLY A 39 15.87 -3.45 -4.69
C GLY A 39 17.32 -2.95 -4.68
N LEU A 40 17.93 -2.82 -3.50
CA LEU A 40 19.32 -2.41 -3.38
C LEU A 40 20.32 -3.50 -3.79
N LYS A 41 20.00 -4.78 -3.61
CA LYS A 41 20.92 -5.89 -3.86
C LYS A 41 20.93 -6.39 -5.31
N ILE A 42 19.75 -6.53 -5.91
CA ILE A 42 19.57 -7.12 -7.25
C ILE A 42 18.87 -6.19 -8.24
N GLY A 43 18.48 -4.97 -7.83
CA GLY A 43 17.84 -3.99 -8.71
C GLY A 43 16.40 -4.33 -9.11
N LEU A 44 15.83 -5.40 -8.56
CA LEU A 44 14.50 -5.90 -8.88
C LEU A 44 13.57 -5.77 -7.67
N THR A 45 12.32 -5.36 -7.93
CA THR A 45 11.22 -5.39 -6.97
C THR A 45 10.15 -6.36 -7.44
N PHE A 46 9.36 -6.88 -6.51
CA PHE A 46 8.25 -7.78 -6.84
C PHE A 46 6.94 -7.22 -6.29
N ALA A 47 5.83 -7.60 -6.94
CA ALA A 47 4.51 -7.20 -6.51
C ALA A 47 4.18 -7.81 -5.14
N THR A 48 4.02 -6.97 -4.12
CA THR A 48 3.76 -7.40 -2.73
C THR A 48 2.31 -7.76 -2.49
N SER A 49 1.38 -7.25 -3.30
CA SER A 49 -0.06 -7.41 -3.09
C SER A 49 -0.57 -8.85 -3.27
N ILE A 50 0.02 -9.62 -4.19
CA ILE A 50 -0.39 -11.02 -4.46
C ILE A 50 -0.02 -11.94 -3.28
N PRO A 51 1.26 -12.05 -2.86
CA PRO A 51 1.61 -12.90 -1.74
C PRO A 51 0.98 -12.39 -0.42
N ALA A 52 0.83 -11.08 -0.24
CA ALA A 52 0.14 -10.51 0.91
C ALA A 52 -1.34 -10.95 0.98
N ALA A 53 -2.07 -10.93 -0.13
CA ALA A 53 -3.44 -11.40 -0.18
C ALA A 53 -3.55 -12.90 0.15
N VAL A 54 -2.63 -13.73 -0.36
CA VAL A 54 -2.58 -15.17 -0.06
C VAL A 54 -2.30 -15.42 1.43
N ILE A 55 -1.32 -14.72 2.02
CA ILE A 55 -1.00 -14.80 3.45
C ILE A 55 -2.20 -14.33 4.29
N SER A 56 -2.83 -13.22 3.91
CA SER A 56 -4.03 -12.71 4.58
C SER A 56 -5.15 -13.74 4.56
N MET A 57 -5.47 -14.31 3.40
CA MET A 57 -6.49 -15.35 3.29
C MET A 57 -6.14 -16.61 4.08
N ALA A 58 -4.87 -17.02 4.12
CA ALA A 58 -4.43 -18.19 4.88
C ALA A 58 -4.53 -17.97 6.39
N VAL A 59 -4.10 -16.82 6.90
CA VAL A 59 -4.13 -16.47 8.32
C VAL A 59 -5.56 -16.22 8.80
N LEU A 60 -6.37 -15.52 8.00
CA LEU A 60 -7.76 -15.24 8.32
C LEU A 60 -8.65 -16.50 8.25
N ARG A 61 -8.29 -17.52 7.45
CA ARG A 61 -8.99 -18.81 7.42
C ARG A 61 -8.89 -19.61 8.72
N LEU A 62 -7.95 -19.29 9.61
CA LEU A 62 -7.88 -19.85 10.98
C LEU A 62 -8.92 -19.24 11.93
N PHE A 63 -9.54 -18.11 11.56
CA PHE A 63 -10.58 -17.44 12.34
C PHE A 63 -11.93 -17.56 11.62
N LYS A 64 -12.93 -18.15 12.28
CA LYS A 64 -14.26 -18.42 11.70
C LYS A 64 -15.06 -17.17 11.29
N ASP A 65 -14.63 -15.98 11.69
CA ASP A 65 -15.35 -14.70 11.49
C ASP A 65 -14.74 -13.81 10.38
N SER A 66 -13.76 -14.31 9.63
CA SER A 66 -13.08 -13.48 8.64
C SER A 66 -13.88 -13.28 7.37
N THR A 67 -14.06 -12.01 7.01
CA THR A 67 -14.85 -11.56 5.87
C THR A 67 -13.97 -11.09 4.71
N ILE A 68 -14.49 -11.17 3.49
CA ILE A 68 -13.78 -10.78 2.25
C ILE A 68 -13.30 -9.31 2.33
N LEU A 69 -14.04 -8.47 3.07
CA LEU A 69 -13.72 -7.06 3.30
C LEU A 69 -12.42 -6.87 4.10
N GLU A 70 -12.14 -7.72 5.11
CA GLU A 70 -10.88 -7.65 5.86
C GLU A 70 -9.66 -7.94 4.97
N ASN A 71 -9.76 -8.95 4.11
CA ASN A 71 -8.71 -9.27 3.14
C ASN A 71 -8.45 -8.13 2.16
N ASN A 72 -9.50 -7.41 1.73
CA ASN A 72 -9.37 -6.27 0.86
C ASN A 72 -8.60 -5.11 1.54
N ILE A 73 -8.88 -4.85 2.81
CA ILE A 73 -8.13 -3.86 3.61
C ILE A 73 -6.66 -4.27 3.74
N VAL A 74 -6.38 -5.52 4.11
CA VAL A 74 -5.01 -6.03 4.24
C VAL A 74 -4.26 -5.92 2.91
N GLN A 75 -4.89 -6.29 1.80
CA GLN A 75 -4.31 -6.17 0.46
C GLN A 75 -4.03 -4.71 0.09
N THR A 76 -4.94 -3.79 0.41
CA THR A 76 -4.76 -2.35 0.17
C THR A 76 -3.57 -1.82 0.96
N ILE A 77 -3.45 -2.17 2.25
CA ILE A 77 -2.32 -1.80 3.11
C ILE A 77 -1.01 -2.39 2.57
N ALA A 78 -1.03 -3.66 2.14
CA ALA A 78 0.13 -4.34 1.57
C ALA A 78 0.57 -3.78 0.22
N SER A 79 -0.35 -3.22 -0.57
CA SER A 79 -0.03 -2.57 -1.83
C SER A 79 0.79 -1.28 -1.63
N ALA A 80 0.57 -0.57 -0.52
CA ALA A 80 1.38 0.59 -0.16
C ALA A 80 2.85 0.23 0.14
N ALA A 81 3.13 -1.02 0.53
CA ALA A 81 4.49 -1.48 0.79
C ALA A 81 5.40 -1.35 -0.43
N GLY A 82 4.86 -1.65 -1.62
CA GLY A 82 5.58 -1.57 -2.88
C GLY A 82 5.88 -0.14 -3.31
N THR A 83 4.94 0.79 -3.11
CA THR A 83 5.13 2.20 -3.48
C THR A 83 6.13 2.90 -2.57
N LEU A 84 6.09 2.62 -1.25
CA LEU A 84 7.08 3.13 -0.29
C LEU A 84 8.51 2.63 -0.60
N ALA A 85 8.63 1.41 -1.12
CA ALA A 85 9.93 0.84 -1.48
C ALA A 85 10.58 1.51 -2.70
N ALA A 86 9.86 2.32 -3.49
CA ALA A 86 10.43 3.04 -4.66
C ALA A 86 11.60 3.98 -4.29
N ILE A 87 11.76 4.31 -3.01
CA ILE A 87 12.89 5.07 -2.48
C ILE A 87 14.26 4.43 -2.81
N ILE A 88 14.31 3.12 -3.08
CA ILE A 88 15.51 2.40 -3.56
C ILE A 88 16.09 2.96 -4.85
N PHE A 89 15.30 3.68 -5.65
CA PHE A 89 15.79 4.29 -6.89
C PHE A 89 16.29 5.72 -6.65
N ALA A 90 15.65 6.44 -5.71
CA ALA A 90 15.99 7.83 -5.41
C ALA A 90 17.28 7.96 -4.59
N LEU A 91 17.47 7.13 -3.56
CA LEU A 91 18.62 7.26 -2.66
C LEU A 91 19.96 6.95 -3.35
N PRO A 92 20.12 5.85 -4.11
CA PRO A 92 21.34 5.62 -4.87
C PRO A 92 21.57 6.69 -5.95
N GLY A 93 20.50 7.19 -6.58
CA GLY A 93 20.60 8.28 -7.55
C GLY A 93 21.21 9.56 -6.95
N LEU A 94 20.79 9.93 -5.73
CA LEU A 94 21.37 11.07 -4.99
C LEU A 94 22.85 10.87 -4.64
N VAL A 95 23.24 9.64 -4.30
CA VAL A 95 24.65 9.30 -4.02
C VAL A 95 25.49 9.32 -5.29
N MET A 96 24.97 8.82 -6.42
CA MET A 96 25.67 8.82 -7.72
C MET A 96 25.93 10.23 -8.26
N ILE A 97 25.06 11.20 -7.95
CA ILE A 97 25.26 12.62 -8.30
C ILE A 97 26.37 13.27 -7.47
N GLY A 98 26.92 12.56 -6.46
CA GLY A 98 28.04 13.03 -5.63
C GLY A 98 27.62 14.02 -4.55
N TRP A 99 26.31 14.26 -4.38
CA TRP A 99 25.75 15.18 -3.38
C TRP A 99 25.89 14.64 -1.96
N TRP A 100 25.93 13.32 -1.79
CA TRP A 100 26.17 12.64 -0.52
C TRP A 100 27.44 11.79 -0.58
N GLN A 101 28.33 11.98 0.39
CA GLN A 101 29.56 11.18 0.59
C GLN A 101 29.34 9.98 1.53
N GLY A 102 28.12 9.43 1.55
CA GLY A 102 27.72 8.30 2.40
C GLY A 102 26.19 8.18 2.56
N PHE A 103 25.73 7.29 3.46
CA PHE A 103 24.33 7.16 3.86
C PHE A 103 24.08 7.74 5.26
N PRO A 104 23.86 9.06 5.41
CA PRO A 104 23.47 9.63 6.70
C PRO A 104 22.08 9.11 7.10
N PHE A 105 22.00 8.35 8.19
CA PHE A 105 20.78 7.68 8.64
C PHE A 105 19.62 8.67 8.88
N PHE A 106 19.88 9.75 9.63
CA PHE A 106 18.84 10.73 9.96
C PHE A 106 18.30 11.47 8.74
N THR A 107 19.17 11.86 7.80
CA THR A 107 18.75 12.55 6.57
C THR A 107 17.99 11.60 5.65
N THR A 108 18.45 10.36 5.54
CA THR A 108 17.76 9.31 4.75
C THR A 108 16.39 9.00 5.33
N ALA A 109 16.29 8.87 6.66
CA ALA A 109 15.04 8.63 7.36
C ALA A 109 14.08 9.82 7.20
N ALA A 110 14.58 11.06 7.34
CA ALA A 110 13.78 12.26 7.13
C ALA A 110 13.25 12.35 5.69
N ILE A 111 14.10 12.16 4.68
CA ILE A 111 13.68 12.20 3.26
C ILE A 111 12.66 11.10 2.95
N THR A 112 12.89 9.88 3.44
CA THR A 112 11.94 8.77 3.23
C THR A 112 10.61 9.03 3.94
N MET A 113 10.65 9.60 5.15
CA MET A 113 9.46 10.00 5.91
C MET A 113 8.69 11.11 5.18
N PHE A 114 9.36 12.18 4.75
CA PHE A 114 8.74 13.25 3.98
C PHE A 114 8.19 12.75 2.65
N GLY A 115 8.91 11.87 1.94
CA GLY A 115 8.44 11.25 0.70
C GLY A 115 7.19 10.41 0.91
N GLY A 116 7.15 9.61 1.98
CA GLY A 116 5.96 8.83 2.36
C GLY A 116 4.77 9.71 2.71
N VAL A 117 4.98 10.74 3.55
CA VAL A 117 3.92 11.69 3.94
C VAL A 117 3.40 12.48 2.74
N LEU A 118 4.29 12.99 1.89
CA LEU A 118 3.93 13.68 0.65
C LEU A 118 3.15 12.75 -0.28
N GLY A 119 3.56 11.50 -0.45
CA GLY A 119 2.84 10.52 -1.27
C GLY A 119 1.40 10.30 -0.80
N VAL A 120 1.20 10.17 0.52
CA VAL A 120 -0.14 10.07 1.11
C VAL A 120 -0.95 11.35 0.89
N LEU A 121 -0.35 12.52 1.12
CA LEU A 121 -1.00 13.81 0.92
C LEU A 121 -1.42 14.03 -0.54
N PHE A 122 -0.55 13.69 -1.49
CA PHE A 122 -0.83 13.81 -2.93
C PHE A 122 -1.85 12.79 -3.44
N SER A 123 -2.12 11.70 -2.72
CA SER A 123 -3.17 10.74 -3.11
C SER A 123 -4.57 11.39 -3.16
N VAL A 124 -4.84 12.35 -2.27
CA VAL A 124 -6.13 13.04 -2.17
C VAL A 124 -6.41 13.96 -3.38
N PRO A 125 -5.52 14.90 -3.77
CA PRO A 125 -5.73 15.73 -4.94
C PRO A 125 -5.66 14.92 -6.24
N LEU A 126 -4.76 13.92 -6.35
CA LEU A 126 -4.71 13.05 -7.53
C LEU A 126 -6.03 12.30 -7.75
N ARG A 127 -6.65 11.80 -6.67
CA ARG A 127 -7.98 11.18 -6.76
C ARG A 127 -9.02 12.16 -7.29
N ARG A 128 -9.02 13.43 -6.85
CA ARG A 128 -9.97 14.43 -7.34
C ARG A 128 -9.74 14.74 -8.83
N ALA A 129 -8.51 15.06 -9.19
CA ALA A 129 -8.15 15.42 -10.55
C ALA A 129 -8.38 14.28 -11.57
N LEU A 130 -8.16 13.02 -11.17
CA LEU A 130 -8.25 11.87 -12.07
C LEU A 130 -9.62 11.19 -12.11
N VAL A 131 -10.43 11.32 -11.05
CA VAL A 131 -11.71 10.59 -10.92
C VAL A 131 -12.92 11.52 -10.86
N VAL A 132 -12.78 12.70 -10.27
CA VAL A 132 -13.92 13.60 -10.00
C VAL A 132 -14.05 14.69 -11.06
N ASP A 133 -12.93 15.28 -11.48
CA ASP A 133 -12.91 16.44 -12.38
C ASP A 133 -12.68 16.05 -13.86
N THR A 134 -12.37 14.78 -14.14
CA THR A 134 -12.33 14.24 -15.50
C THR A 134 -13.76 13.94 -15.96
N VAL A 135 -14.22 14.67 -16.97
CA VAL A 135 -15.39 14.25 -17.77
C VAL A 135 -14.96 12.99 -18.50
N LEU A 136 -15.18 11.83 -17.89
CA LEU A 136 -15.13 10.57 -18.62
C LEU A 136 -16.13 10.70 -19.77
N PRO A 137 -15.72 10.58 -21.05
CA PRO A 137 -16.62 10.16 -22.10
C PRO A 137 -17.02 8.73 -21.73
N TYR A 138 -18.08 8.59 -20.95
CA TYR A 138 -18.64 7.29 -20.60
C TYR A 138 -19.63 6.90 -21.71
N PRO A 139 -19.47 5.73 -22.35
CA PRO A 139 -20.59 4.87 -22.72
C PRO A 139 -21.10 4.07 -21.53
#